data_AF-A0A151RZH6-F1
#
_entry.id   AF-A0A151RZH6-F1
#
_cell.length_a   1.000
_cell.length_b   1.000
_cell.length_c   1.000
_cell.angle_alpha   90.00
_cell.angle_beta   90.00
_cell.angle_gamma   90.00
#
_symmetry.space_group_name_H-M   'P 1'
#
loop_
_entity.id
_entity.type
_entity.pdbx_description
1 polymer ?
#
loop_
_entity_poly.entity_id
_entity_poly.type
_entity_poly.pdbx_seq_one_letter_code
_entity_poly.pdbx_strand_id
1 'polypeptide(L)' 'MALVSKNNIGFLNGTIPIPVATDPIYSSWERCNTLLMSWLLNSLSPSIAQSVIFFDRAVDIYGRISKNNSLTANYSA' A
#
# COMPACT_ATOMS: atom_id res chain seq x y z
N MET A 1 -11.70 11.99 2.55
CA MET A 1 -11.03 12.89 1.61
C MET A 1 -9.80 12.16 1.09
N ALA A 2 -9.79 11.74 -0.18
CA ALA A 2 -8.77 10.86 -0.73
C ALA A 2 -7.90 11.67 -1.72
N LEU A 3 -6.72 12.10 -1.28
CA LEU A 3 -5.69 12.63 -2.17
C LEU A 3 -4.97 11.44 -2.84
N VAL A 4 -5.70 10.68 -3.65
CA VAL A 4 -5.08 9.69 -4.53
C VAL A 4 -4.67 10.44 -5.79
N SER A 5 -3.56 11.17 -5.71
CA SER A 5 -2.86 11.62 -6.91
C SER A 5 -2.32 10.39 -7.63
N LYS A 6 -2.28 10.40 -8.97
CA LYS A 6 -1.80 9.26 -9.80
C LYS A 6 -0.45 8.69 -9.35
N ASN A 7 0.42 9.52 -8.78
CA ASN A 7 1.72 9.11 -8.26
C ASN A 7 1.61 8.16 -7.05
N ASN A 8 0.57 8.31 -6.21
CA ASN A 8 0.35 7.43 -5.06
C ASN A 8 -0.01 6.00 -5.50
N ILE A 9 -0.71 5.83 -6.63
CA ILE A 9 -0.98 4.51 -7.20
C ILE A 9 0.32 3.87 -7.71
N GLY A 10 1.24 4.66 -8.25
CA GLY A 10 2.57 4.18 -8.65
C GLY A 10 3.38 3.60 -7.49
N PHE A 11 3.27 4.20 -6.29
CA PHE A 11 3.86 3.64 -5.05
C PHE A 11 3.18 2.33 -4.64
N LEU A 12 1.85 2.26 -4.73
CA LEU A 12 1.07 1.10 -4.29
C LEU A 12 1.15 -0.10 -5.25
N ASN A 13 1.35 0.16 -6.54
CA ASN A 13 1.49 -0.87 -7.58
C ASN A 13 2.95 -1.31 -7.78
N GLY A 14 3.91 -0.69 -7.06
CA GLY A 14 5.34 -0.97 -7.24
C GLY A 14 5.91 -0.45 -8.57
N THR A 15 5.17 0.42 -9.28
CA THR A 15 5.67 1.09 -10.49
C THR A 15 6.77 2.09 -10.16
N ILE A 16 6.75 2.66 -8.95
CA ILE A 16 7.86 3.45 -8.41
C ILE A 16 8.78 2.48 -7.67
N PRO A 17 10.01 2.24 -8.19
CA PRO A 17 10.96 1.35 -7.54
C PRO A 17 11.42 1.93 -6.21
N ILE A 18 11.79 1.04 -5.29
CA ILE A 18 12.36 1.42 -4.00
C ILE A 18 13.75 2.04 -4.28
N PRO A 19 13.96 3.33 -3.95
CA PRO A 19 15.25 3.95 -4.14
C PRO A 19 16.28 3.33 -3.19
N VAL A 20 17.55 3.37 -3.59
CA VAL A 20 18.66 2.92 -2.75
C VAL A 20 18.77 3.85 -1.54
N ALA A 21 19.12 3.33 -0.36
CA ALA A 21 19.25 4.13 0.86
C ALA A 21 20.27 5.29 0.75
N THR A 22 21.17 5.23 -0.22
CA THR A 22 22.15 6.28 -0.53
C THR A 22 21.59 7.41 -1.40
N ASP A 23 20.39 7.22 -1.96
CA ASP A 23 19.75 8.21 -2.82
C ASP A 23 19.13 9.34 -1.97
N PRO A 24 19.39 10.62 -2.28
CA PRO A 24 18.74 11.75 -1.61
C PRO A 24 17.20 11.65 -1.56
N ILE A 25 16.58 10.97 -2.52
CA ILE A 25 15.12 10.80 -2.58
C ILE A 25 14.58 9.74 -1.61
N TYR A 26 15.45 8.88 -1.03
CA TYR A 26 15.04 7.81 -0.11
C TYR A 26 14.24 8.34 1.08
N SER A 27 14.70 9.43 1.68
CA SER A 27 14.03 10.07 2.82
C SER A 27 12.61 10.55 2.49
N SER A 28 12.39 11.02 1.26
CA SER A 28 11.08 11.48 0.79
C SER A 28 10.19 10.29 0.45
N TRP A 29 10.76 9.26 -0.17
CA TRP A 29 10.09 8.00 -0.47
C TRP A 29 9.61 7.30 0.81
N GLU A 30 10.43 7.23 1.85
CA GLU A 30 10.10 6.59 3.13
C GLU A 30 8.94 7.31 3.82
N ARG A 31 8.94 8.66 3.83
CA ARG A 31 7.82 9.45 4.35
C ARG A 31 6.53 9.17 3.59
N CYS A 32 6.59 9.10 2.26
CA CYS A 32 5.44 8.74 1.43
C CYS A 32 4.95 7.31 1.73
N ASN A 33 5.86 6.34 1.87
CA ASN A 33 5.52 4.97 2.22
C ASN A 33 4.77 4.90 3.57
N THR A 34 5.29 5.56 4.61
CA THR A 34 4.65 5.60 5.93
C THR A 34 3.27 6.26 5.89
N LEU A 35 3.13 7.37 5.18
CA LEU A 35 1.83 8.03 5.00
C LEU A 35 0.81 7.12 4.29
N LEU A 36 1.25 6.43 3.24
CA LEU A 36 0.39 5.48 2.51
C LEU A 36 0.03 4.28 3.38
N MET A 37 0.94 3.77 4.21
CA MET A 37 0.63 2.70 5.17
C MET A 37 -0.40 3.14 6.20
N SER A 38 -0.22 4.31 6.83
CA SER A 38 -1.20 4.84 7.79
C SER A 38 -2.56 5.07 7.12
N TRP A 39 -2.57 5.59 5.90
CA TRP A 39 -3.81 5.77 5.14
C TRP A 39 -4.50 4.44 4.81
N LEU A 40 -3.73 3.44 4.37
CA LEU A 40 -4.25 2.10 4.09
C LEU A 40 -4.81 1.46 5.36
N LEU A 41 -4.04 1.41 6.45
CA LEU A 41 -4.48 0.84 7.72
C LEU A 41 -5.75 1.53 8.26
N ASN A 42 -5.84 2.86 8.12
CA ASN A 42 -7.01 3.62 8.54
C ASN A 42 -8.21 3.50 7.58
N SER A 43 -7.98 3.10 6.32
CA SER A 43 -9.03 2.87 5.32
C SER A 43 -9.56 1.43 5.35
N LEU A 44 -8.85 0.52 6.02
CA LEU A 44 -9.21 -0.90 6.12
C LEU A 44 -10.04 -1.18 7.36
N SER A 45 -10.82 -2.25 7.32
CA SER A 45 -11.45 -2.78 8.53
C SER A 45 -10.37 -3.30 9.50
N PRO A 46 -10.59 -3.25 10.82
CA PRO A 46 -9.61 -3.68 11.82
C PRO A 46 -9.10 -5.11 11.60
N SER A 47 -9.98 -6.02 11.15
CA SER A 47 -9.62 -7.40 10.84
C SER A 47 -8.62 -7.53 9.68
N ILE A 48 -8.79 -6.73 8.62
CA ILE A 48 -7.87 -6.72 7.49
C ILE A 48 -6.59 -5.97 7.88
N ALA A 49 -6.70 -4.83 8.56
CA ALA A 49 -5.57 -4.04 9.05
C ALA A 49 -4.62 -4.89 9.91
N GLN A 50 -5.16 -5.71 10.82
CA GLN A 50 -4.38 -6.60 11.67
C GLN A 50 -3.67 -7.72 10.90
N SER A 51 -4.19 -8.14 9.74
CA SER A 51 -3.51 -9.10 8.87
C SER A 51 -2.37 -8.49 8.05
N VAL A 52 -2.40 -7.16 7.86
CA VAL A 52 -1.43 -6.43 7.03
C VAL A 52 -0.48 -5.54 7.83
N ILE A 53 -0.63 -5.45 9.15
CA ILE A 53 0.22 -4.65 10.05
C ILE A 53 1.68 -5.12 10.09
N PHE A 54 1.93 -6.38 9.72
CA PHE A 54 3.27 -6.97 9.70
C PHE A 54 4.08 -6.62 8.44
N PHE A 55 3.48 -5.92 7.47
CA PHE A 55 4.18 -5.50 6.26
C PHE A 55 4.79 -4.13 6.46
N ASP A 56 6.07 -3.98 6.10
CA ASP A 56 6.81 -2.71 6.20
C ASP A 56 6.59 -1.78 4.99
N ARG A 57 5.87 -2.24 3.96
CA ARG A 57 5.73 -1.52 2.68
C ARG A 57 4.28 -1.41 2.24
N ALA A 58 3.87 -0.20 1.86
CA ALA A 58 2.53 0.08 1.37
C ALA A 58 2.18 -0.74 0.11
N VAL A 59 3.17 -1.02 -0.75
CA VAL A 59 3.01 -1.86 -1.95
C VAL A 59 2.58 -3.28 -1.61
N ASP A 60 3.14 -3.87 -0.56
CA ASP A 60 2.84 -5.25 -0.16
C ASP A 60 1.45 -5.33 0.47
N ILE A 61 1.10 -4.33 1.29
CA ILE A 61 -0.24 -4.18 1.87
C ILE A 61 -1.28 -4.06 0.76
N TYR A 62 -1.06 -3.16 -0.21
CA TYR A 62 -1.97 -2.96 -1.34
C TYR A 62 -2.06 -4.20 -2.25
N GLY A 63 -0.95 -4.87 -2.51
CA GLY A 63 -0.92 -6.15 -3.23
C GLY A 63 -1.75 -7.23 -2.52
N ARG A 64 -1.68 -7.31 -1.19
CA ARG A 64 -2.50 -8.23 -0.40
C ARG A 64 -3.99 -7.90 -0.47
N ILE A 65 -4.35 -6.63 -0.34
CA ILE A 65 -5.75 -6.17 -0.37
C ILE A 65 -6.36 -6.32 -1.76
N SER A 66 -5.63 -5.95 -2.82
CA SER A 66 -6.07 -6.09 -4.20
C SER A 66 -6.29 -7.57 -4.58
N LYS A 67 -5.39 -8.46 -4.16
CA LYS A 67 -5.60 -9.91 -4.30
C LYS A 67 -6.80 -10.44 -3.52
N ASN A 68 -7.07 -9.92 -2.32
CA ASN A 68 -8.23 -10.34 -1.54
C ASN A 68 -9.55 -9.89 -2.18
N ASN A 69 -9.57 -8.71 -2.82
CA ASN A 69 -10.71 -8.27 -3.62
C ASN A 69 -10.93 -9.10 -4.90
N SER A 70 -9.92 -9.82 -5.40
CA SER A 70 -10.10 -10.80 -6.48
C SER A 70 -10.60 -12.18 -6.01
N LEU A 71 -10.69 -12.44 -4.71
CA LEU A 71 -11.26 -13.68 -4.17
C LEU A 71 -12.78 -13.61 -3.90
N THR A 72 -13.41 -12.43 -4.04
CA THR A 72 -14.88 -12.32 -4.00
C THR A 72 -15.55 -12.50 -5.36
N ALA A 73 -14.78 -12.66 -6.44
CA ALA A 73 -15.31 -13.03 -7.76
C ALA A 73 -15.51 -14.55 -7.95
N ASN A 74 -15.09 -15.37 -6.98
CA ASN A 74 -15.02 -16.84 -7.14
C ASN A 74 -16.00 -17.60 -6.23
N TYR A 75 -16.85 -16.91 -5.48
CA TYR A 75 -17.89 -17.52 -4.63
C TYR A 75 -19.32 -17.18 -5.10
N SER A 76 -19.46 -16.82 -6.38
CA SER A 76 -20.77 -16.79 -7.05
C SER A 76 -20.78 -17.78 -8.20
N ALA A 77 -20.89 -19.07 -7.85
CA ALA A 77 -21.50 -20.12 -8.67
C ALA A 77 -21.88 -21.30 -7.76
#